data_AF-A0A4U1EBQ7-F1
#
_entry.id   AF-A0A4U1EBQ7-F1
#
_cell.length_a   1.000
_cell.length_b   1.000
_cell.length_c   1.000
_cell.angle_alpha   90.00
_cell.angle_beta   90.00
_cell.angle_gamma   90.00
#
_symmetry.space_group_name_H-M   'P 1'
#
loop_
_entity.id
_entity.type
_entity.pdbx_description
1 polymer ?
#
loop_
_entity_poly.entity_id
_entity_poly.type
_entity_poly.pdbx_seq_one_letter_code
_entity_poly.pdbx_strand_id
1 'polypeptide(L)'
;ALFHGKFIDTGFSLPFYKRMLSKKLTIKDLESIDTEFYNSLIWIRDNNIEECGLEMYFSVDMEILGKVTSHDLKLGGSNILVTEENKDEYIGLMTEWRFSRGVQEQTKAFLDGFNEVVPLQWLQYFDEKELEVRIFYYALIGNVNGRRDCCYTLLQKNVHKF
;
A
#
# COMPACT_ATOMS: atom_id res chain seq x y z
N ALA A 1 13.78 -3.24 19.80
CA ALA A 1 14.83 -4.05 19.13
C ALA A 1 15.33 -3.36 17.83
N LEU A 2 15.70 -2.08 17.91
CA LEU A 2 16.10 -1.22 16.77
C LEU A 2 17.40 -0.46 17.14
N PHE A 3 18.31 -1.17 17.83
CA PHE A 3 19.59 -0.64 18.32
C PHE A 3 20.80 -1.31 17.67
N HIS A 4 20.57 -2.09 16.61
CA HIS A 4 21.63 -2.72 15.84
C HIS A 4 21.43 -2.38 14.37
N GLY A 5 22.46 -1.79 13.77
CA GLY A 5 22.54 -1.38 12.37
C GLY A 5 22.28 -2.53 11.40
N LYS A 6 21.03 -2.93 11.30
CA LYS A 6 20.49 -3.74 10.22
C LYS A 6 20.12 -2.76 9.12
N PHE A 7 20.87 -2.85 8.04
CA PHE A 7 20.62 -2.22 6.76
C PHE A 7 19.15 -2.38 6.36
N ILE A 8 18.59 -1.38 5.66
CA ILE A 8 17.36 -1.56 4.90
C ILE A 8 17.75 -2.46 3.71
N ASP A 9 17.87 -3.76 3.97
CA ASP A 9 18.05 -4.81 2.98
C ASP A 9 16.67 -5.31 2.47
N THR A 10 15.60 -4.68 2.96
CA THR A 10 14.22 -4.93 2.56
C THR A 10 13.78 -3.80 1.64
N GLY A 11 13.83 -4.02 0.33
CA GLY A 11 13.16 -3.15 -0.64
C GLY A 11 11.68 -2.98 -0.25
N PHE A 12 11.10 -1.81 -0.52
CA PHE A 12 9.67 -1.64 -0.37
C PHE A 12 8.92 -2.64 -1.27
N SER A 13 7.69 -2.99 -0.94
CA SER A 13 6.88 -3.85 -1.79
C SER A 13 6.54 -3.13 -3.12
N LEU A 14 6.39 -3.88 -4.21
CA LEU A 14 5.96 -3.32 -5.51
C LEU A 14 4.71 -2.42 -5.41
N PRO A 15 3.71 -2.75 -4.57
CA PRO A 15 2.52 -1.89 -4.41
C PRO A 15 2.84 -0.55 -3.76
N PHE A 16 3.88 -0.47 -2.93
CA PHE A 16 4.37 0.80 -2.40
C PHE A 16 4.98 1.67 -3.50
N TYR A 17 5.81 1.10 -4.38
CA TYR A 17 6.35 1.84 -5.54
C TYR A 17 5.25 2.28 -6.51
N LYS A 18 4.23 1.44 -6.74
CA LYS A 18 3.04 1.84 -7.50
C LYS A 18 2.33 3.03 -6.86
N ARG A 19 2.22 3.07 -5.53
CA ARG A 19 1.67 4.22 -4.81
C ARG A 19 2.50 5.49 -5.02
N MET A 20 3.84 5.39 -4.98
CA MET A 20 4.73 6.53 -5.28
C MET A 20 4.53 7.07 -6.70
N LEU A 21 4.30 6.18 -7.66
CA LEU A 21 4.01 6.51 -9.05
C LEU A 21 2.57 6.99 -9.29
N SER A 22 1.75 7.09 -8.22
CA SER A 22 0.31 7.37 -8.33
C SER A 22 -0.43 6.40 -9.25
N LYS A 23 0.06 5.15 -9.37
CA LYS A 23 -0.60 4.08 -10.12
C LYS A 23 -1.67 3.42 -9.26
N LYS A 24 -2.78 3.03 -9.89
CA LYS A 24 -3.86 2.27 -9.24
C LYS A 24 -3.34 0.89 -8.82
N LEU A 25 -3.60 0.52 -7.57
CA LEU A 25 -3.31 -0.81 -7.06
C LEU A 25 -4.38 -1.78 -7.51
N THR A 26 -3.96 -2.98 -7.88
CA THR A 26 -4.82 -4.03 -8.42
C THR A 26 -4.96 -5.17 -7.43
N ILE A 27 -5.98 -6.01 -7.58
CA ILE A 27 -6.12 -7.21 -6.74
C ILE A 27 -4.89 -8.15 -6.83
N LYS A 28 -4.21 -8.19 -7.98
CA LYS A 28 -2.98 -8.99 -8.15
C LYS A 28 -1.83 -8.51 -7.28
N ASP A 29 -1.79 -7.20 -6.98
CA ASP A 29 -0.78 -6.65 -6.08
C ASP A 29 -0.93 -7.18 -4.65
N LEU A 30 -2.15 -7.60 -4.30
CA LEU A 30 -2.50 -8.12 -2.99
C LEU A 30 -1.96 -9.54 -2.76
N GLU A 31 -1.83 -10.33 -3.83
CA GLU A 31 -1.25 -11.69 -3.78
C GLU A 31 0.13 -11.70 -3.12
N SER A 32 0.93 -10.66 -3.38
CA SER A 32 2.29 -10.48 -2.85
C SER A 32 2.36 -9.99 -1.40
N ILE A 33 1.26 -9.47 -0.85
CA ILE A 33 1.21 -8.86 0.49
C ILE A 33 0.38 -9.70 1.47
N ASP A 34 -0.75 -10.23 0.99
CA ASP A 34 -1.72 -10.97 1.79
C ASP A 34 -2.45 -11.97 0.88
N THR A 35 -1.84 -13.15 0.72
CA THR A 35 -2.36 -14.21 -0.15
C THR A 35 -3.70 -14.77 0.36
N GLU A 36 -3.92 -14.80 1.67
CA GLU A 36 -5.18 -15.28 2.25
C GLU A 36 -6.33 -14.34 1.87
N PHE A 37 -6.15 -13.03 2.10
CA PHE A 37 -7.15 -12.04 1.74
C PHE A 37 -7.35 -11.93 0.21
N TYR A 38 -6.27 -12.07 -0.56
CA TYR A 38 -6.37 -12.21 -2.02
C TYR A 38 -7.28 -13.37 -2.41
N ASN A 39 -7.06 -14.57 -1.86
CA ASN A 39 -7.88 -15.74 -2.15
C ASN A 39 -9.35 -15.52 -1.79
N SER A 40 -9.64 -14.85 -0.67
CA SER A 40 -11.02 -14.50 -0.29
C SER A 40 -11.69 -13.59 -1.32
N LEU A 41 -11.00 -12.54 -1.78
CA LEU A 41 -11.54 -11.63 -2.80
C LEU A 41 -11.70 -12.29 -4.17
N ILE A 42 -10.77 -13.18 -4.54
CA ILE A 42 -10.87 -13.98 -5.77
C ILE A 42 -12.07 -14.93 -5.69
N TRP A 43 -12.30 -15.54 -4.54
CA TRP A 43 -13.48 -16.38 -4.33
C TRP A 43 -14.77 -15.56 -4.48
N ILE A 44 -14.87 -14.38 -3.88
CA ILE A 44 -16.04 -13.49 -4.04
C ILE A 44 -16.24 -13.09 -5.50
N ARG A 45 -15.16 -12.85 -6.24
CA ARG A 45 -15.21 -12.50 -7.66
C ARG A 45 -15.76 -13.65 -8.52
N ASP A 46 -15.24 -14.85 -8.29
CA ASP A 46 -15.46 -16.01 -9.17
C ASP A 46 -16.70 -16.83 -8.81
N ASN A 47 -17.30 -16.59 -7.63
CA ASN A 47 -18.53 -17.25 -7.18
C ASN A 47 -19.72 -16.29 -7.19
N ASN A 48 -20.92 -16.86 -7.27
CA ASN A 48 -22.17 -16.11 -7.13
C ASN A 48 -22.49 -15.95 -5.63
N ILE A 49 -22.35 -14.73 -5.10
CA ILE A 49 -22.57 -14.44 -3.68
C ILE A 49 -24.05 -14.50 -3.28
N GLU A 50 -24.96 -14.23 -4.22
CA GLU A 50 -26.41 -14.26 -3.99
C GLU A 50 -26.91 -15.71 -3.85
N GLU A 51 -26.43 -16.62 -4.69
CA GLU A 51 -26.75 -18.06 -4.60
C GLU A 51 -26.20 -18.72 -3.33
N CYS A 52 -25.08 -18.20 -2.83
CA CYS A 52 -24.44 -18.68 -1.61
C CYS A 52 -25.10 -18.12 -0.33
N GLY A 53 -26.04 -17.18 -0.44
CA GLY A 53 -26.67 -16.54 0.71
C GLY A 53 -25.71 -15.73 1.57
N LEU A 54 -24.64 -15.19 0.97
CA LEU A 54 -23.66 -14.36 1.65
C LEU A 54 -24.19 -12.92 1.78
N GLU A 55 -24.61 -12.54 2.98
CA GLU A 55 -24.95 -11.15 3.28
C GLU A 55 -23.69 -10.36 3.60
N MET A 56 -23.22 -9.62 2.59
CA MET A 56 -22.07 -8.73 2.71
C MET A 56 -22.52 -7.28 2.49
N TYR A 57 -21.88 -6.35 3.18
CA TYR A 57 -22.14 -4.92 3.06
C TYR A 57 -20.86 -4.17 2.65
N PHE A 58 -20.99 -2.93 2.18
CA PHE A 58 -19.83 -2.09 1.88
C PHE A 58 -19.17 -1.52 3.16
N SER A 59 -18.94 -2.36 4.14
CA SER A 59 -18.25 -2.05 5.39
C SER A 59 -17.28 -3.17 5.76
N VAL A 60 -16.27 -2.84 6.55
CA VAL A 60 -15.26 -3.78 7.00
C VAL A 60 -14.95 -3.56 8.47
N ASP A 61 -14.88 -4.65 9.21
CA ASP A 61 -14.49 -4.62 10.62
C ASP A 61 -12.97 -4.78 10.74
N MET A 62 -12.38 -3.94 11.57
CA MET A 62 -10.97 -4.00 11.92
C MET A 62 -10.84 -4.06 13.43
N GLU A 63 -10.01 -4.98 13.91
CA GLU A 63 -9.59 -5.00 15.30
C GLU A 63 -8.30 -4.19 15.47
N ILE A 64 -8.37 -3.14 16.29
CA ILE A 64 -7.22 -2.30 16.66
C ILE A 64 -7.07 -2.36 18.18
N LEU A 65 -5.95 -2.92 18.68
CA LEU A 65 -5.64 -3.01 20.11
C LEU A 65 -6.78 -3.66 20.95
N GLY A 66 -7.42 -4.70 20.41
CA GLY A 66 -8.53 -5.40 21.08
C GLY A 66 -9.90 -4.73 20.94
N LYS A 67 -10.01 -3.61 20.21
CA LYS A 67 -11.29 -2.96 19.91
C LYS A 67 -11.65 -3.19 18.45
N VAL A 68 -12.84 -3.75 18.22
CA VAL A 68 -13.41 -3.87 16.88
C VAL A 68 -14.03 -2.52 16.48
N THR A 69 -13.57 -1.98 15.37
CA THR A 69 -14.10 -0.77 14.74
C THR A 69 -14.57 -1.11 13.34
N SER A 70 -15.80 -0.72 13.00
CA SER A 70 -16.32 -0.87 11.65
C SER A 70 -16.00 0.37 10.81
N HIS A 71 -15.62 0.14 9.56
CA HIS A 71 -15.27 1.19 8.60
C HIS A 71 -16.09 1.03 7.32
N ASP A 72 -16.84 2.07 6.97
CA ASP A 72 -17.58 2.16 5.71
C ASP A 72 -16.63 2.33 4.52
N LEU A 73 -16.68 1.42 3.54
CA LEU A 73 -15.87 1.49 2.32
C LEU A 73 -16.32 2.63 1.39
N LYS A 74 -17.61 2.99 1.46
CA LYS A 74 -18.20 4.14 0.77
C LYS A 74 -19.24 4.80 1.65
N LEU A 75 -19.71 5.99 1.28
CA LEU A 75 -20.67 6.75 2.09
C LEU A 75 -21.92 5.91 2.41
N GLY A 76 -22.14 5.62 3.70
CA GLY A 76 -23.26 4.79 4.16
C GLY A 76 -23.13 3.31 3.80
N GLY A 77 -21.91 2.84 3.56
CA GLY A 77 -21.60 1.51 3.05
C GLY A 77 -22.14 0.37 3.92
N SER A 78 -22.22 0.54 5.24
CA SER A 78 -22.87 -0.41 6.15
C SER A 78 -24.34 -0.70 5.82
N ASN A 79 -25.03 0.18 5.08
CA ASN A 79 -26.43 -0.02 4.67
C ASN A 79 -26.57 -0.48 3.21
N ILE A 80 -25.46 -0.67 2.50
CA ILE A 80 -25.46 -1.02 1.07
C ILE A 80 -25.05 -2.48 0.97
N LEU A 81 -25.98 -3.32 0.52
CA LEU A 81 -25.73 -4.74 0.30
C LEU A 81 -24.83 -4.93 -0.93
N VAL A 82 -23.88 -5.85 -0.83
CA VAL A 82 -23.09 -6.32 -1.96
C VAL A 82 -23.93 -7.31 -2.76
N THR A 83 -24.10 -7.03 -4.05
CA THR A 83 -24.84 -7.83 -5.03
C THR A 83 -23.91 -8.24 -6.16
N GLU A 84 -24.33 -9.17 -7.02
CA GLU A 84 -23.53 -9.58 -8.18
C GLU A 84 -23.21 -8.40 -9.11
N GLU A 85 -24.11 -7.42 -9.20
CA GLU A 85 -23.92 -6.22 -10.03
C GLU A 85 -22.87 -5.24 -9.47
N ASN A 86 -22.67 -5.23 -8.15
CA ASN A 86 -21.81 -4.27 -7.47
C ASN A 86 -20.56 -4.90 -6.80
N LYS A 87 -20.40 -6.21 -6.86
CA LYS A 87 -19.29 -6.94 -6.22
C LYS A 87 -17.91 -6.50 -6.73
N ASP A 88 -17.79 -6.12 -8.00
CA ASP A 88 -16.55 -5.62 -8.57
C ASP A 88 -16.13 -4.28 -7.93
N GLU A 89 -17.11 -3.42 -7.61
CA GLU A 89 -16.88 -2.18 -6.87
C GLU A 89 -16.42 -2.50 -5.45
N TYR A 90 -17.09 -3.43 -4.77
CA TYR A 90 -16.73 -3.87 -3.43
C TYR A 90 -15.30 -4.40 -3.38
N ILE A 91 -14.91 -5.28 -4.32
CA ILE A 91 -13.55 -5.83 -4.43
C ILE A 91 -12.52 -4.72 -4.63
N GLY A 92 -12.81 -3.73 -5.49
CA GLY A 92 -11.95 -2.59 -5.73
C GLY A 92 -11.72 -1.76 -4.46
N LEU A 93 -12.79 -1.40 -3.75
CA LEU A 93 -12.73 -0.64 -2.51
C LEU A 93 -12.04 -1.41 -1.38
N MET A 94 -12.30 -2.72 -1.25
CA MET A 94 -11.63 -3.59 -0.29
C MET A 94 -10.13 -3.68 -0.56
N THR A 95 -9.74 -3.78 -1.83
CA THR A 95 -8.33 -3.80 -2.23
C THR A 95 -7.64 -2.49 -1.83
N GLU A 96 -8.25 -1.34 -2.16
CA GLU A 96 -7.68 -0.03 -1.82
C GLU A 96 -7.61 0.22 -0.31
N TRP A 97 -8.65 -0.16 0.42
CA TRP A 97 -8.69 -0.09 1.88
C TRP A 97 -7.59 -0.95 2.49
N ARG A 98 -7.41 -2.19 2.00
CA ARG A 98 -6.39 -3.12 2.52
C ARG A 98 -4.96 -2.59 2.39
N PHE A 99 -4.67 -1.83 1.33
CA PHE A 99 -3.38 -1.17 1.12
C PHE A 99 -3.19 0.11 1.93
N SER A 100 -4.27 0.82 2.25
CA SER A 100 -4.20 2.15 2.85
C SER A 100 -4.34 2.10 4.37
N ARG A 101 -5.03 1.08 4.90
CA ARG A 101 -5.38 0.99 6.32
C ARG A 101 -4.16 1.09 7.24
N GLY A 102 -4.25 1.96 8.25
CA GLY A 102 -3.23 2.11 9.30
C GLY A 102 -1.91 2.74 8.86
N VAL A 103 -1.72 3.03 7.57
CA VAL A 103 -0.47 3.58 7.02
C VAL A 103 -0.68 4.83 6.16
N GLN A 104 -1.90 5.36 6.07
CA GLN A 104 -2.21 6.53 5.23
C GLN A 104 -1.37 7.75 5.59
N GLU A 105 -1.30 8.11 6.86
CA GLU A 105 -0.58 9.31 7.32
C GLU A 105 0.92 9.17 7.10
N GLN A 106 1.48 8.00 7.38
CA GLN A 106 2.89 7.70 7.23
C GLN A 106 3.29 7.65 5.76
N THR A 107 2.45 7.05 4.91
CA THR A 107 2.66 7.02 3.46
C THR A 107 2.61 8.43 2.88
N LYS A 108 1.64 9.25 3.31
CA LYS A 108 1.56 10.65 2.89
C LYS A 108 2.79 11.43 3.32
N ALA A 109 3.18 11.36 4.60
CA ALA A 109 4.36 12.06 5.10
C ALA A 109 5.65 11.63 4.37
N PHE A 110 5.76 10.35 4.02
CA PHE A 110 6.87 9.85 3.21
C PHE A 110 6.85 10.45 1.80
N LEU A 111 5.70 10.44 1.11
CA LEU A 111 5.57 10.98 -0.24
C LEU A 111 5.81 12.49 -0.27
N ASP A 112 5.31 13.23 0.70
CA ASP A 112 5.53 14.67 0.83
C ASP A 112 7.03 14.97 1.02
N GLY A 113 7.68 14.28 1.97
CA GLY A 113 9.12 14.43 2.20
C GLY A 113 9.98 13.95 1.04
N PHE A 114 9.53 12.96 0.27
CA PHE A 114 10.22 12.53 -0.95
C PHE A 114 10.08 13.58 -2.06
N ASN A 115 8.87 14.12 -2.25
CA ASN A 115 8.55 15.10 -3.28
C ASN A 115 9.29 16.45 -3.10
N GLU A 116 9.62 16.83 -1.87
CA GLU A 116 10.46 17.99 -1.57
C GLU A 116 11.88 17.88 -2.15
N VAL A 117 12.39 16.65 -2.31
CA VAL A 117 13.77 16.38 -2.73
C VAL A 117 13.81 15.98 -4.20
N VAL A 118 12.92 15.06 -4.57
CA VAL A 118 12.80 14.52 -5.92
C VAL A 118 11.32 14.62 -6.30
N PRO A 119 10.96 15.55 -7.20
CA PRO A 119 9.59 15.69 -7.66
C PRO A 119 9.04 14.36 -8.18
N LEU A 120 7.93 13.88 -7.62
CA LEU A 120 7.31 12.60 -8.01
C LEU A 120 6.93 12.58 -9.50
N GLN A 121 6.71 13.76 -10.09
CA GLN A 121 6.45 13.92 -11.53
C GLN A 121 7.60 13.36 -12.39
N TRP A 122 8.85 13.45 -11.93
CA TRP A 122 9.99 12.90 -12.67
C TRP A 122 10.03 11.38 -12.64
N LEU A 123 9.37 10.78 -11.65
CA LEU A 123 9.31 9.32 -11.52
C LEU A 123 8.25 8.70 -12.43
N GLN A 124 7.31 9.49 -12.96
CA GLN A 124 6.22 8.98 -13.82
C GLN A 124 6.71 8.29 -15.10
N TYR A 125 7.96 8.54 -15.51
CA TYR A 125 8.58 7.88 -16.65
C TYR A 125 9.06 6.45 -16.36
N PHE A 126 9.09 6.03 -15.09
CA PHE A 126 9.54 4.71 -14.68
C PHE A 126 8.39 3.77 -14.38
N ASP A 127 8.62 2.48 -14.63
CA ASP A 127 7.81 1.45 -13.99
C ASP A 127 8.24 1.17 -12.54
N GLU A 128 7.42 0.44 -11.80
CA GLU A 128 7.65 0.11 -10.39
C GLU A 128 8.95 -0.65 -10.15
N LYS A 129 9.42 -1.46 -11.11
CA LYS A 129 10.67 -2.23 -11.01
C LYS A 129 11.87 -1.36 -11.33
N GLU A 130 11.78 -0.51 -12.33
CA GLU A 130 12.81 0.48 -12.67
C GLU A 130 13.00 1.47 -11.52
N LEU A 131 11.89 1.89 -10.88
CA LEU A 131 11.93 2.78 -9.73
C LEU A 131 12.65 2.12 -8.54
N GLU A 132 12.30 0.87 -8.24
CA GLU A 132 12.97 0.06 -7.21
C GLU A 132 14.50 0.01 -7.43
N VAL A 133 14.93 -0.36 -8.65
CA VAL A 133 16.35 -0.46 -9.01
C VAL A 133 17.05 0.90 -8.90
N ARG A 134 16.41 1.99 -9.35
CA ARG A 134 17.00 3.33 -9.28
C ARG A 134 17.15 3.83 -7.85
N ILE A 135 16.14 3.65 -7.01
CA ILE A 135 16.21 4.04 -5.60
C ILE A 135 17.33 3.25 -4.90
N PHE A 136 17.41 1.94 -5.16
CA PHE A 136 18.48 1.11 -4.61
C PHE A 136 19.86 1.55 -5.09
N TYR A 137 20.01 1.88 -6.38
CA TYR A 137 21.27 2.38 -6.95
C TYR A 137 21.71 3.73 -6.35
N TYR A 138 20.81 4.69 -6.22
CA TYR A 138 21.12 5.99 -5.58
C TYR A 138 21.45 5.82 -4.10
N ALA A 139 20.78 4.90 -3.39
CA ALA A 139 21.09 4.58 -2.00
C ALA A 139 22.48 3.93 -1.86
N LEU A 140 22.87 3.04 -2.78
CA LEU A 140 24.19 2.42 -2.79
C LEU A 140 25.33 3.40 -3.10
N ILE A 141 25.17 4.29 -4.08
CA ILE A 141 26.22 5.26 -4.44
C ILE A 141 26.47 6.28 -3.33
N GLY A 142 25.41 6.70 -2.62
CA GLY A 142 25.54 7.58 -1.46
C GLY A 142 26.40 6.97 -0.33
N ASN A 143 26.45 5.64 -0.22
CA ASN A 143 27.30 4.93 0.74
C ASN A 143 28.77 4.82 0.30
N VAL A 144 29.03 4.72 -1.01
CA VAL A 144 30.39 4.47 -1.52
C VAL A 144 31.26 5.74 -1.53
N ASN A 145 30.67 6.92 -1.69
CA ASN A 145 31.44 8.15 -1.91
C ASN A 145 31.83 8.93 -0.63
N GLY A 146 31.44 8.49 0.57
CA GLY A 146 31.79 9.14 1.86
C GLY A 146 31.35 10.61 2.02
N ARG A 147 30.81 11.22 0.98
CA ARG A 147 30.09 12.49 1.00
C ARG A 147 28.63 12.17 1.27
N ARG A 148 28.10 12.78 2.34
CA ARG A 148 26.67 12.78 2.66
C ARG A 148 25.92 13.47 1.51
N ASP A 149 25.55 12.70 0.49
CA ASP A 149 24.64 13.17 -0.53
C ASP A 149 23.25 13.38 0.11
N CYS A 150 22.58 14.44 -0.32
CA CYS A 150 21.32 14.92 0.26
C CYS A 150 20.26 13.81 0.31
N CYS A 151 20.14 13.02 -0.76
CA CYS A 151 19.19 11.91 -0.87
C CYS A 151 19.42 10.79 0.15
N TYR A 152 20.68 10.41 0.43
CA TYR A 152 20.99 9.34 1.39
C TYR A 152 20.69 9.78 2.83
N THR A 153 21.03 11.02 3.16
CA THR A 153 20.78 11.61 4.48
C THR A 153 19.28 11.78 4.75
N LEU A 154 18.47 12.01 3.70
CA LEU A 154 17.02 12.19 3.78
C LEU A 154 16.27 10.86 3.91
N LEU A 155 16.71 9.81 3.22
CA LEU A 155 16.20 8.45 3.44
C LEU A 155 16.45 7.99 4.88
N GLN A 156 17.65 8.21 5.44
CA GLN A 156 17.90 7.91 6.86
C GLN A 156 17.07 8.79 7.81
N LYS A 157 17.01 10.10 7.60
CA LYS A 157 16.28 11.03 8.50
C LYS A 157 14.77 10.77 8.54
N ASN A 158 14.15 10.40 7.43
CA ASN A 158 12.72 10.11 7.39
C ASN A 158 12.40 8.71 7.89
N VAL A 159 13.33 7.75 7.82
CA VAL A 159 13.19 6.43 8.44
C VAL A 159 13.28 6.50 9.97
N HIS A 160 14.03 7.45 10.54
CA HIS A 160 14.10 7.67 12.00
C HIS A 160 12.81 8.24 12.63
N LYS A 161 11.80 8.58 11.83
CA LYS A 161 10.46 8.97 12.30
C LYS A 161 9.43 7.82 12.28
N PHE A 162 9.86 6.61 11.97
CA PHE A 162 9.07 5.37 12.06
C PHE A 162 9.48 4.54 13.27
#